data_AF-A0A4R9B2J0-F1
#
_entry.id   AF-A0A4R9B2J0-F1
#
_cell.length_a   1.000
_cell.length_b   1.000
_cell.length_c   1.000
_cell.angle_alpha   90.00
_cell.angle_beta   90.00
_cell.angle_gamma   90.00
#
_symmetry.space_group_name_H-M   'P 1'
#
loop_
_entity.id
_entity.type
_entity.pdbx_description
1 polymer ?
#
loop_
_entity_poly.entity_id
_entity_poly.type
_entity_poly.pdbx_seq_one_letter_code
_entity_poly.pdbx_strand_id
1 'polypeptide(L)'
;MAGGVLIDVTDIDTYKVQDFIDFHGVAVEDGWAVVYKAVDDDLKSGRGFAYPIGETVTAKDWKPSKECGNGLHFGFRPAVARTYFEAATRFLECHVEVATMVALGDKVKAQSCRVIREVDLDGNAVES
;
A
#
# COMPACT_ATOMS: atom_id res chain seq x y z
N MET A 1 14.68 -31.49 1.13
CA MET A 1 13.45 -30.68 0.94
C MET A 1 13.29 -29.83 2.20
N ALA A 2 13.79 -28.60 2.18
CA ALA A 2 13.51 -27.60 3.23
C ALA A 2 12.11 -27.05 2.94
N GLY A 3 11.15 -26.92 3.85
CA GLY A 3 11.22 -26.59 5.26
C GLY A 3 10.04 -25.64 5.44
N GLY A 4 8.84 -26.20 5.64
CA GLY A 4 7.63 -25.39 5.79
C GLY A 4 7.73 -24.61 7.10
N VAL A 5 7.77 -23.29 7.01
CA VAL A 5 7.67 -22.42 8.18
C VAL A 5 6.23 -22.52 8.69
N LEU A 6 6.04 -23.09 9.87
CA LEU A 6 4.81 -22.94 10.64
C LEU A 6 4.77 -21.49 11.12
N ILE A 7 3.96 -20.67 10.45
CA ILE A 7 3.59 -19.36 10.99
C ILE A 7 2.55 -19.63 12.07
N ASP A 8 2.89 -19.38 13.33
CA ASP A 8 1.93 -19.38 14.41
C ASP A 8 0.98 -18.19 14.21
N VAL A 9 -0.22 -18.47 13.71
CA VAL A 9 -1.23 -17.46 13.39
C VAL A 9 -2.01 -16.96 14.61
N THR A 10 -1.75 -17.51 15.81
CA THR A 10 -2.53 -17.16 17.02
C THR A 10 -2.11 -15.84 17.67
N ASP A 11 -0.92 -15.33 17.33
CA ASP A 11 -0.35 -14.08 17.90
C ASP A 11 -0.15 -12.96 16.86
N ILE A 12 -0.64 -13.13 15.62
CA ILE A 12 -0.48 -12.13 14.55
C ILE A 12 -1.40 -10.93 14.81
N ASP A 13 -0.80 -9.75 15.00
CA ASP A 13 -1.52 -8.48 15.09
C ASP A 13 -1.22 -7.63 13.86
N THR A 14 -2.09 -7.67 12.84
CA THR A 14 -1.93 -6.89 11.60
C THR A 14 -2.11 -5.37 11.78
N TYR A 15 -2.28 -4.87 13.02
CA TYR A 15 -2.09 -3.46 13.37
C TYR A 15 -0.66 -3.13 13.81
N LYS A 16 0.25 -4.11 13.84
CA LYS A 16 1.70 -3.91 13.91
C LYS A 16 2.27 -4.02 12.50
N VAL A 17 3.17 -3.11 12.17
CA VAL A 17 3.75 -3.00 10.83
C VAL A 17 4.51 -4.27 10.43
N GLN A 18 5.30 -4.85 11.34
CA GLN A 18 6.07 -6.04 11.03
C GLN A 18 5.16 -7.25 10.78
N ASP A 19 4.21 -7.51 11.69
CA ASP A 19 3.21 -8.57 11.52
C ASP A 19 2.40 -8.40 10.23
N PHE A 20 2.03 -7.16 9.86
CA PHE A 20 1.36 -6.88 8.58
C PHE A 20 2.22 -7.27 7.38
N ILE A 21 3.50 -6.87 7.38
CA ILE A 21 4.44 -7.19 6.30
C ILE A 21 4.60 -8.70 6.17
N ASP A 22 4.85 -9.38 7.28
CA ASP A 22 5.14 -10.81 7.31
C ASP A 22 3.89 -11.64 6.94
N PHE A 23 2.72 -11.26 7.46
CA PHE A 23 1.46 -11.97 7.20
C PHE A 23 0.98 -11.82 5.76
N HIS A 24 1.07 -10.62 5.18
CA HIS A 24 0.60 -10.36 3.82
C HIS A 24 1.67 -10.62 2.74
N GLY A 25 2.91 -10.89 3.13
CA GLY A 25 4.03 -11.08 2.20
C GLY A 25 4.38 -9.81 1.44
N VAL A 26 4.35 -8.65 2.12
CA VAL A 26 4.70 -7.36 1.51
C VAL A 26 6.19 -7.34 1.21
N ALA A 27 6.55 -7.07 -0.05
CA ALA A 27 7.95 -6.90 -0.41
C ALA A 27 8.52 -5.65 0.26
N VAL A 28 9.70 -5.79 0.87
CA VAL A 28 10.45 -4.70 1.47
C VAL A 28 11.88 -4.72 0.93
N GLU A 29 12.31 -3.60 0.37
CA GLU A 29 13.67 -3.40 -0.15
C GLU A 29 14.22 -2.08 0.40
N ASP A 30 15.41 -2.10 0.99
CA ASP A 30 16.07 -0.92 1.58
C ASP A 30 15.18 -0.08 2.52
N GLY A 31 14.30 -0.74 3.27
CA GLY A 31 13.37 -0.08 4.20
C GLY A 31 12.11 0.51 3.55
N TRP A 32 11.88 0.25 2.26
CA TRP A 32 10.68 0.65 1.52
C TRP A 32 9.76 -0.53 1.27
N ALA A 33 8.52 -0.43 1.73
CA ALA A 33 7.47 -1.39 1.45
C ALA A 33 6.79 -1.11 0.10
N VAL A 34 6.57 -2.16 -0.68
CA VAL A 34 5.79 -2.11 -1.92
C VAL A 34 4.31 -2.22 -1.60
N VAL A 35 3.56 -1.17 -1.89
CA VAL A 35 2.12 -1.06 -1.63
C VAL A 35 1.40 -0.49 -2.84
N TYR A 36 0.08 -0.59 -2.88
CA TYR A 36 -0.68 -0.32 -4.10
C TYR A 36 -1.77 0.71 -3.90
N LYS A 37 -1.97 1.54 -4.92
CA LYS A 37 -3.03 2.55 -4.96
C LYS A 37 -3.94 2.34 -6.16
N ALA A 38 -5.25 2.29 -5.89
CA ALA A 38 -6.27 2.35 -6.92
C ALA A 38 -6.60 3.81 -7.24
N VAL A 39 -6.62 4.15 -8.53
CA VAL A 39 -6.86 5.51 -9.06
C VAL A 39 -7.74 5.47 -10.30
N ASP A 40 -8.27 6.64 -10.68
CA ASP A 40 -8.98 6.86 -11.94
C ASP A 40 -8.00 7.12 -13.11
N ASP A 41 -8.54 7.41 -14.29
CA ASP A 41 -7.76 7.66 -15.50
C ASP A 41 -6.82 8.87 -15.38
N ASP A 42 -7.18 9.84 -14.53
CA ASP A 42 -6.43 11.05 -14.19
C ASP A 42 -5.38 10.83 -13.09
N LEU A 43 -5.15 9.58 -12.67
CA LEU A 43 -4.28 9.21 -11.55
C LEU A 43 -4.72 9.81 -10.21
N LYS A 44 -6.03 10.00 -9.99
CA LYS A 44 -6.58 10.48 -8.73
C LYS A 44 -7.25 9.34 -7.97
N SER A 45 -7.07 9.35 -6.66
CA SER A 45 -7.84 8.49 -5.76
C SER A 45 -9.33 8.87 -5.77
N GLY A 46 -10.21 8.01 -5.26
CA GLY A 46 -11.63 8.33 -5.07
C GLY A 46 -11.94 9.53 -4.16
N ARG A 47 -10.93 10.13 -3.52
CA ARG A 47 -11.02 11.40 -2.77
C ARG A 47 -10.41 12.60 -3.50
N GLY A 48 -10.01 12.44 -4.77
CA GLY A 48 -9.46 13.49 -5.63
C GLY A 48 -7.96 13.79 -5.45
N PHE A 49 -7.26 13.11 -4.54
CA PHE A 49 -5.81 13.27 -4.38
C PHE A 49 -5.05 12.62 -5.56
N ALA A 50 -4.15 13.35 -6.20
CA ALA A 50 -3.40 12.92 -7.37
C ALA A 50 -2.12 12.13 -7.02
N TYR A 51 -1.80 11.12 -7.82
CA TYR A 51 -0.63 10.24 -7.70
C TYR A 51 0.12 10.17 -9.04
N PRO A 52 0.78 11.27 -9.48
CA PRO A 52 1.57 11.26 -10.71
C PRO A 52 2.70 10.22 -10.64
N ILE A 53 2.82 9.41 -11.69
CA ILE A 53 3.86 8.37 -11.80
C ILE A 53 5.24 9.02 -11.87
N GLY A 54 6.19 8.48 -11.10
CA GLY A 54 7.58 8.97 -11.01
C GLY A 54 7.80 10.01 -9.91
N GLU A 55 6.75 10.50 -9.25
CA GLU A 55 6.85 11.55 -8.24
C GLU A 55 6.73 11.02 -6.79
N THR A 56 7.19 11.84 -5.85
CA THR A 56 6.88 11.69 -4.43
C THR A 56 5.72 12.60 -4.06
N VAL A 57 4.65 12.02 -3.53
CA VAL A 57 3.47 12.76 -3.05
C VAL A 57 3.40 12.73 -1.53
N THR A 58 2.83 13.78 -0.93
CA THR A 58 2.77 13.96 0.52
C THR A 58 1.40 14.48 0.95
N ALA A 59 0.76 13.80 1.91
CA ALA A 59 -0.46 14.24 2.55
C ALA A 59 -0.18 15.29 3.63
N LYS A 60 -0.82 16.45 3.51
CA LYS A 60 -0.65 17.57 4.47
C LYS A 60 -1.38 17.35 5.80
N ASP A 61 -2.38 16.48 5.82
CA ASP A 61 -3.24 16.24 6.96
C ASP A 61 -2.78 15.05 7.82
N TRP A 62 -1.57 14.52 7.56
CA TRP A 62 -1.04 13.30 8.18
C TRP A 62 -1.11 13.29 9.72
N LYS A 63 -1.51 12.14 10.26
CA LYS A 63 -1.43 11.81 11.68
C LYS A 63 -1.04 10.34 11.86
N PRO A 64 -0.01 10.02 12.67
CA PRO A 64 0.44 8.66 12.92
C PRO A 64 -0.45 7.94 13.95
N SER A 65 -1.76 7.93 13.73
CA SER A 65 -2.76 7.23 14.55
C SER A 65 -3.22 5.94 13.89
N LYS A 66 -3.66 4.94 14.67
CA LYS A 66 -4.28 3.70 14.14
C LYS A 66 -5.74 3.90 13.69
N GLU A 67 -6.12 5.12 13.35
CA GLU A 67 -7.47 5.47 12.90
C GLU A 67 -7.52 5.60 11.38
N CYS A 68 -8.65 5.22 10.79
CA CYS A 68 -8.91 5.44 9.37
C CYS A 68 -9.13 6.94 9.10
N GLY A 69 -8.49 7.48 8.06
CA GLY A 69 -8.42 8.91 7.78
C GLY A 69 -7.01 9.48 8.03
N ASN A 70 -6.80 10.68 7.49
CA ASN A 70 -5.51 11.37 7.42
C ASN A 70 -4.41 10.58 6.69
N GLY A 71 -3.56 11.25 5.92
CA GLY A 71 -2.51 10.56 5.17
C GLY A 71 -2.99 9.89 3.89
N LEU A 72 -2.03 9.22 3.24
CA LEU A 72 -2.23 8.42 2.04
C LEU A 72 -2.49 6.97 2.45
N HIS A 73 -3.45 6.30 1.80
CA HIS A 73 -3.89 4.95 2.13
C HIS A 73 -3.64 3.99 0.96
N PHE A 74 -3.10 2.81 1.27
CA PHE A 74 -2.63 1.82 0.29
C PHE A 74 -3.00 0.39 0.69
N GLY A 75 -3.32 -0.44 -0.30
CA GLY A 75 -3.49 -1.88 -0.11
C GLY A 75 -2.16 -2.62 -0.25
N PHE A 76 -2.04 -3.80 0.37
CA PHE A 76 -0.88 -4.68 0.17
C PHE A 76 -0.89 -5.40 -1.19
N ARG A 77 -2.02 -5.37 -1.91
CA ARG A 77 -2.19 -5.84 -3.30
C ARG A 77 -3.09 -4.88 -4.08
N PRO A 78 -2.99 -4.80 -5.42
CA PRO A 78 -3.89 -3.99 -6.24
C PRO A 78 -5.37 -4.36 -6.03
N ALA A 79 -5.69 -5.65 -5.96
CA ALA A 79 -7.05 -6.12 -5.68
C ALA A 79 -7.62 -5.61 -4.35
N VAL A 80 -6.78 -5.47 -3.32
CA VAL A 80 -7.17 -4.88 -2.03
C VAL A 80 -7.33 -3.38 -2.17
N ALA A 81 -6.45 -2.69 -2.89
CA ALA A 81 -6.59 -1.27 -3.16
C ALA A 81 -7.91 -0.96 -3.90
N ARG A 82 -8.37 -1.85 -4.80
CA ARG A 82 -9.63 -1.73 -5.53
C ARG A 82 -10.85 -1.69 -4.61
N THR A 83 -10.86 -2.43 -3.51
CA THR A 83 -12.01 -2.43 -2.59
C THR A 83 -12.23 -1.06 -1.92
N TYR A 84 -11.19 -0.21 -1.89
CA TYR A 84 -11.25 1.15 -1.37
C TYR A 84 -11.58 2.21 -2.43
N PHE A 85 -11.63 1.82 -3.70
CA PHE A 85 -12.09 2.65 -4.80
C PHE A 85 -12.61 1.75 -5.94
N GLU A 86 -13.86 1.29 -5.82
CA GLU A 86 -14.42 0.28 -6.74
C GLU A 86 -14.50 0.75 -8.20
N ALA A 87 -14.63 2.06 -8.41
CA ALA A 87 -14.64 2.72 -9.73
C ALA A 87 -13.23 2.99 -10.29
N ALA A 88 -12.17 2.58 -9.60
CA ALA A 88 -10.81 2.72 -10.11
C ALA A 88 -10.64 1.98 -11.43
N THR A 89 -9.95 2.63 -12.36
CA THR A 89 -9.62 2.09 -13.69
C THR A 89 -8.15 1.67 -13.76
N ARG A 90 -7.30 2.20 -12.88
CA ARG A 90 -5.84 2.01 -12.90
C ARG A 90 -5.30 1.68 -11.51
N PHE A 91 -4.16 1.00 -11.45
CA PHE A 91 -3.48 0.64 -10.21
C PHE A 91 -2.01 1.03 -10.26
N LEU A 92 -1.51 1.59 -9.17
CA LEU A 92 -0.15 2.11 -9.07
C LEU A 92 0.62 1.33 -8.02
N GLU A 93 1.85 0.96 -8.36
CA GLU A 93 2.86 0.57 -7.39
C GLU A 93 3.41 1.82 -6.72
N CYS A 94 3.37 1.83 -5.40
CA CYS A 94 3.87 2.90 -4.55
C CYS A 94 4.86 2.33 -3.55
N HIS A 95 5.92 3.09 -3.24
CA HIS A 95 6.86 2.75 -2.19
C HIS A 95 6.65 3.68 -1.00
N VAL A 96 6.56 3.07 0.18
CA VAL A 96 6.39 3.76 1.47
C VAL A 96 7.51 3.34 2.41
N GLU A 97 8.11 4.30 3.11
CA GLU A 97 9.13 4.01 4.12
C GLU A 97 8.50 3.27 5.31
N VAL A 98 9.00 2.06 5.59
CA VAL A 98 8.48 1.19 6.66
C VAL A 98 8.48 1.91 8.01
N ALA A 99 9.49 2.75 8.27
CA ALA A 99 9.62 3.51 9.52
C ALA A 99 8.48 4.53 9.78
N THR A 100 7.80 4.98 8.71
CA THR A 100 6.70 5.97 8.81
C THR A 100 5.32 5.36 8.57
N MET A 101 5.27 4.08 8.22
CA MET A 101 4.07 3.34 7.90
C MET A 101 3.23 3.05 9.14
N VAL A 102 1.90 3.11 8.99
CA VAL A 102 0.95 2.68 10.02
C VAL A 102 0.04 1.61 9.43
N ALA A 103 0.05 0.42 10.04
CA ALA A 103 -0.84 -0.67 9.68
C ALA A 103 -2.23 -0.49 10.29
N LEU A 104 -3.27 -0.75 9.49
CA LEU A 104 -4.68 -0.62 9.86
C LEU A 104 -5.44 -1.94 9.67
N GLY A 105 -4.77 -3.06 9.92
CA GLY A 105 -5.32 -4.40 9.72
C GLY A 105 -5.13 -4.90 8.30
N ASP A 106 -5.96 -4.44 7.36
CA ASP A 106 -6.00 -4.94 5.98
C ASP A 106 -5.34 -4.01 4.94
N LYS A 107 -4.85 -2.86 5.41
CA LYS A 107 -4.22 -1.81 4.61
C LYS A 107 -3.21 -1.05 5.45
N VAL A 108 -2.47 -0.17 4.82
CA VAL A 108 -1.56 0.76 5.49
C VAL A 108 -1.88 2.20 5.16
N LYS A 109 -1.43 3.11 6.01
CA LYS A 109 -1.35 4.53 5.69
C LYS A 109 0.04 5.11 5.98
N ALA A 110 0.36 6.19 5.28
CA ALA A 110 1.63 6.91 5.42
C ALA A 110 1.48 8.40 5.10
N GLN A 111 2.46 9.20 5.53
CA GLN A 111 2.51 10.62 5.17
C GLN A 111 2.81 10.83 3.68
N SER A 112 3.77 10.08 3.17
CA SER A 112 4.30 10.24 1.82
C SER A 112 4.53 8.89 1.15
N CYS A 113 4.49 8.87 -0.17
CA CYS A 113 4.94 7.72 -0.97
C CYS A 113 5.65 8.18 -2.23
N ARG A 114 6.47 7.31 -2.80
CA ARG A 114 6.95 7.44 -4.18
C ARG A 114 6.06 6.61 -5.08
N VAL A 115 5.54 7.21 -6.15
CA VAL A 115 4.74 6.51 -7.16
C VAL A 115 5.70 5.99 -8.23
N ILE A 116 5.74 4.67 -8.43
CA ILE A 116 6.77 4.03 -9.24
C ILE A 116 6.30 3.83 -10.67
N ARG A 117 5.18 3.14 -10.85
CA ARG A 117 4.67 2.68 -12.15
C ARG A 117 3.23 2.23 -12.04
N GLU A 118 2.61 2.03 -13.19
CA GLU A 118 1.32 1.36 -13.30
C GLU A 118 1.48 -0.16 -13.28
N VAL A 119 0.51 -0.84 -12.68
CA VAL A 119 0.44 -2.29 -12.57
C VAL A 119 -0.97 -2.82 -12.85
N ASP A 120 -1.05 -4.10 -13.24
CA ASP A 120 -2.33 -4.81 -13.34
C ASP A 120 -2.87 -5.23 -11.96
N LEU A 121 -3.99 -5.96 -11.93
CA LEU A 121 -4.60 -6.43 -10.68
C LEU A 121 -3.75 -7.46 -9.90
N ASP A 122 -2.83 -8.13 -10.59
CA ASP A 122 -1.92 -9.12 -10.03
C ASP A 122 -0.60 -8.48 -9.56
N GLY A 123 -0.38 -7.20 -9.86
CA GLY A 123 0.81 -6.44 -9.48
C GLY A 123 1.94 -6.47 -10.52
N ASN A 124 1.67 -7.00 -11.72
CA ASN A 124 2.65 -7.01 -12.81
C ASN A 124 2.70 -5.65 -13.51
N ALA A 125 3.83 -5.33 -14.15
CA ALA A 125 3.91 -4.12 -14.98
C ALA A 125 2.85 -4.14 -16.07
N VAL A 126 2.15 -3.02 -16.25
CA VAL A 126 1.46 -2.78 -17.52
C VAL A 126 2.53 -2.30 -18.49
N GLU A 127 2.87 -3.12 -19.48
CA GLU A 127 3.76 -2.67 -20.56
C GLU A 127 3.01 -1.67 -21.45
N SER A 128 3.69 -0.58 -21.76
CA SER A 128 3.21 0.49 -22.66
C SER A 128 3.55 0.21 -24.11
#